data_AF-A0AAE9Z248-F1
#
_entry.id   AF-A0AAE9Z248-F1
#
_cell.length_a   1.000
_cell.length_b   1.000
_cell.length_c   1.000
_cell.angle_alpha   90.00
_cell.angle_beta   90.00
_cell.angle_gamma   90.00
#
_symmetry.space_group_name_H-M   'P 1'
#
loop_
_entity.id
_entity.type
_entity.pdbx_description
1 polymer ?
#
loop_
_entity_poly.entity_id
_entity_poly.type
_entity_poly.pdbx_seq_one_letter_code
_entity_poly.pdbx_strand_id
1 'polypeptide(L)'
;MSAVDFICASLLMGLGVGVDVAAATFARAPQLKAMAWVLLWVIGVSLTHTLFPMLGYLLTYFSVNALPVLTPVIGIFAFLCIALYLKNELKDFACEEQQTTQEQQLLLTCGVILAVSWDALWSGPAKSAQVVGWPESWVWFSFAIVGVVVALLAITSLLLARHLGKLVNPGKTPGFAAGWLCSAVQYTVIGYFGVLALCRYSLNLDWSWWQLLLLSAVVVNAVMYLRLLKQSADKRCRQKKHHVGRYRHWPSAIPADMPVNR
;
A
#
# COMPACT_ATOMS: atom_id res chain seq x y z
N MET A 1 22.23 -26.61 -19.10
CA MET A 1 22.04 -25.97 -17.79
C MET A 1 21.76 -27.05 -16.77
N SER A 2 22.39 -27.04 -15.59
CA SER A 2 22.12 -28.08 -14.58
C SER A 2 20.80 -27.80 -13.85
N ALA A 3 20.18 -28.84 -13.29
CA ALA A 3 18.96 -28.68 -12.47
C ALA A 3 19.21 -27.80 -11.23
N VAL A 4 20.44 -27.81 -10.71
CA VAL A 4 20.84 -26.99 -9.56
C VAL A 4 20.86 -25.51 -9.96
N ASP A 5 21.47 -25.17 -11.11
CA ASP A 5 21.51 -23.79 -11.60
C ASP A 5 20.10 -23.24 -11.84
N PHE A 6 19.21 -24.07 -12.40
CA PHE A 6 17.81 -23.73 -12.61
C PHE A 6 17.08 -23.40 -11.30
N ILE A 7 17.20 -24.27 -10.29
CA ILE A 7 16.54 -24.09 -9.00
C ILE A 7 17.10 -22.86 -8.29
N CYS A 8 18.42 -22.72 -8.22
CA CYS A 8 19.07 -21.57 -7.60
C CYS A 8 18.66 -20.25 -8.27
N ALA A 9 18.63 -20.20 -9.61
CA ALA A 9 18.19 -19.02 -10.35
C ALA A 9 16.71 -18.71 -10.05
N SER A 10 15.83 -19.72 -10.05
CA SER A 10 14.40 -19.55 -9.78
C SER A 10 14.14 -19.07 -8.34
N LEU A 11 14.90 -19.58 -7.37
CA LEU A 11 14.84 -19.14 -5.97
C LEU A 11 15.31 -17.68 -5.83
N LEU A 12 16.43 -17.31 -6.45
CA LEU A 12 16.95 -15.93 -6.42
C LEU A 12 15.98 -14.94 -7.06
N MET A 13 15.35 -15.30 -8.18
CA MET A 13 14.30 -14.48 -8.80
C MET A 13 13.09 -14.36 -7.88
N GLY A 14 12.64 -15.47 -7.29
CA GLY A 14 11.52 -15.47 -6.34
C GLY A 14 11.78 -14.62 -5.11
N LEU A 15 13.02 -14.62 -4.61
CA LEU A 15 13.45 -13.71 -3.55
C LEU A 15 13.42 -12.26 -4.03
N GLY A 16 13.99 -11.97 -5.19
CA GLY A 16 14.06 -10.61 -5.75
C GLY A 16 12.69 -9.95 -5.86
N VAL A 17 11.72 -10.63 -6.48
CA VAL A 17 10.35 -10.11 -6.62
C VAL A 17 9.58 -10.20 -5.28
N GLY A 18 9.86 -11.21 -4.46
CA GLY A 18 9.18 -11.44 -3.20
C GLY A 18 9.56 -10.47 -2.07
N VAL A 19 10.65 -9.71 -2.18
CA VAL A 19 11.01 -8.67 -1.20
C VAL A 19 9.92 -7.58 -1.13
N ASP A 20 9.38 -7.18 -2.27
CA ASP A 20 8.32 -6.17 -2.33
C ASP A 20 7.05 -6.67 -1.67
N VAL A 21 6.71 -7.94 -1.88
CA VAL A 21 5.63 -8.64 -1.19
C VAL A 21 5.87 -8.71 0.31
N ALA A 22 7.09 -9.03 0.75
CA ALA A 22 7.42 -9.08 2.16
C ALA A 22 7.27 -7.71 2.82
N ALA A 23 7.75 -6.64 2.18
CA ALA A 23 7.61 -5.27 2.67
C ALA A 23 6.15 -4.82 2.73
N ALA A 24 5.38 -5.07 1.66
CA ALA A 24 3.95 -4.76 1.62
C ALA A 24 3.17 -5.55 2.67
N THR A 25 3.47 -6.83 2.84
CA THR A 25 2.80 -7.69 3.83
C THR A 25 3.13 -7.26 5.26
N PHE A 26 4.39 -6.89 5.52
CA PHE A 26 4.82 -6.36 6.81
C PHE A 26 4.07 -5.08 7.16
N ALA A 27 4.00 -4.13 6.22
CA ALA A 27 3.30 -2.87 6.41
C ALA A 27 1.79 -3.07 6.62
N ARG A 28 1.20 -4.09 5.99
CA ARG A 28 -0.24 -4.38 6.05
C ARG A 28 -0.66 -5.27 7.22
N ALA A 29 0.29 -5.89 7.92
CA ALA A 29 0.03 -6.82 9.00
C ALA A 29 -0.95 -6.32 10.08
N PRO A 30 -0.95 -5.02 10.50
CA PRO A 30 -1.90 -4.52 11.49
C PRO A 30 -3.37 -4.56 11.03
N GLN A 31 -3.60 -4.50 9.72
CA GLN A 31 -4.93 -4.49 9.09
C GLN A 31 -5.43 -5.93 8.83
N LEU A 32 -4.51 -6.89 8.70
CA LEU A 32 -4.80 -8.31 8.45
C LEU A 32 -5.10 -9.08 9.75
N LYS A 33 -6.18 -8.70 10.44
CA LYS A 33 -6.60 -9.32 11.71
C LYS A 33 -7.41 -10.60 11.53
N ALA A 34 -8.33 -10.63 10.56
CA ALA A 34 -9.19 -11.78 10.32
C ALA A 34 -8.52 -12.79 9.36
N MET A 35 -8.74 -14.08 9.59
CA MET A 35 -8.16 -15.15 8.76
C MET A 35 -8.62 -15.08 7.31
N ALA A 36 -9.86 -14.66 7.04
CA ALA A 36 -10.36 -14.47 5.68
C ALA A 36 -9.51 -13.45 4.89
N TRP A 37 -9.12 -12.34 5.53
CA TRP A 37 -8.28 -11.31 4.91
C TRP A 37 -6.83 -11.75 4.74
N VAL A 38 -6.30 -12.51 5.68
CA VAL A 38 -4.97 -13.12 5.56
C VAL A 38 -4.93 -14.08 4.39
N LEU A 39 -5.94 -14.96 4.27
CA LEU A 39 -6.04 -15.90 3.16
C LEU A 39 -6.20 -15.17 1.83
N LEU A 40 -7.10 -14.19 1.73
CA LEU A 40 -7.27 -13.38 0.52
C LEU A 40 -5.95 -12.70 0.11
N TRP A 41 -5.21 -12.16 1.09
CA TRP A 41 -3.92 -11.53 0.84
C TRP A 41 -2.88 -12.54 0.35
N VAL A 42 -2.62 -13.59 1.11
CA VAL A 42 -1.57 -14.57 0.79
C VAL A 42 -1.87 -15.26 -0.53
N ILE A 43 -3.11 -15.71 -0.74
CA ILE A 43 -3.53 -16.35 -1.99
C ILE A 43 -3.46 -15.34 -3.13
N GLY A 44 -4.02 -14.15 -2.96
CA GLY A 44 -4.06 -13.13 -4.00
C GLY A 44 -2.67 -12.69 -4.43
N VAL A 45 -1.77 -12.40 -3.49
CA VAL A 45 -0.38 -12.01 -3.79
C VAL A 45 0.38 -13.17 -4.45
N SER A 46 0.30 -14.38 -3.91
CA SER A 46 1.02 -15.54 -4.47
C SER A 46 0.52 -15.89 -5.87
N LEU A 47 -0.80 -15.85 -6.09
CA LEU A 47 -1.41 -16.14 -7.38
C LEU A 47 -1.02 -15.08 -8.40
N THR A 48 -1.09 -13.80 -8.06
CA THR A 48 -0.70 -12.73 -8.99
C THR A 48 0.80 -12.72 -9.27
N HIS A 49 1.66 -13.07 -8.32
CA HIS A 49 3.10 -13.24 -8.54
C HIS A 49 3.48 -14.54 -9.27
N THR A 50 2.52 -15.43 -9.51
CA THR A 50 2.69 -16.61 -10.37
C THR A 50 2.12 -16.33 -11.76
N LEU A 51 0.88 -15.87 -11.81
CA LEU A 51 0.11 -15.66 -13.04
C LEU A 51 0.52 -14.41 -13.80
N PHE A 52 0.91 -13.31 -13.14
CA PHE A 52 1.28 -12.10 -13.87
C PHE A 52 2.60 -12.29 -14.62
N PRO A 53 3.68 -12.84 -14.02
CA PRO A 53 4.89 -13.15 -14.81
C PRO A 53 4.61 -14.14 -15.95
N MET A 54 3.71 -15.09 -15.73
CA MET A 54 3.27 -16.06 -16.74
C MET A 54 2.50 -15.38 -17.89
N LEU A 55 1.59 -14.46 -17.57
CA LEU A 55 0.90 -13.62 -18.55
C LEU A 55 1.88 -12.69 -19.25
N GLY A 56 2.84 -12.10 -18.54
CA GLY A 56 3.91 -11.29 -19.10
C GLY A 56 4.79 -12.09 -20.05
N TYR A 57 5.10 -13.34 -19.72
CA TYR A 57 5.79 -14.27 -20.61
C TYR A 57 4.96 -14.56 -21.86
N LEU A 58 3.68 -14.90 -21.72
CA LEU A 58 2.79 -15.13 -22.87
C LEU A 58 2.64 -13.86 -23.73
N LEU A 59 2.47 -12.70 -23.11
CA LEU A 59 2.38 -11.42 -23.81
C LEU A 59 3.69 -11.05 -24.47
N THR A 60 4.84 -11.33 -23.89
CA THR A 60 6.13 -11.06 -24.54
C THR A 60 6.43 -12.06 -25.65
N TYR A 61 6.08 -13.32 -25.44
CA TYR A 61 6.19 -14.41 -26.41
C TYR A 61 5.25 -14.21 -27.62
N PHE A 62 4.02 -13.73 -27.40
CA PHE A 62 3.02 -13.52 -28.46
C PHE A 62 2.86 -12.06 -28.94
N SER A 63 3.22 -11.04 -28.14
CA SER A 63 2.78 -9.64 -28.37
C SER A 63 3.80 -8.51 -28.14
N VAL A 64 4.91 -8.65 -27.39
CA VAL A 64 5.75 -7.47 -27.06
C VAL A 64 6.62 -6.98 -28.22
N ASN A 65 6.73 -7.75 -29.31
CA ASN A 65 7.18 -7.19 -30.59
C ASN A 65 6.06 -6.49 -31.39
N ALA A 66 4.79 -6.61 -30.99
CA ALA A 66 3.64 -6.17 -31.78
C ALA A 66 2.90 -4.92 -31.24
N LEU A 67 2.79 -4.71 -29.92
CA LEU A 67 1.99 -3.60 -29.35
C LEU A 67 2.61 -2.94 -28.10
N PRO A 68 3.67 -2.13 -28.23
CA PRO A 68 4.25 -1.35 -27.13
C PRO A 68 3.29 -0.32 -26.51
N VAL A 69 2.16 -0.03 -27.18
CA VAL A 69 1.13 0.92 -26.74
C VAL A 69 0.31 0.43 -25.53
N LEU A 70 0.31 -0.87 -25.24
CA LEU A 70 -0.50 -1.41 -24.13
C LEU A 70 0.13 -1.13 -22.75
N THR A 71 1.46 -1.12 -22.67
CA THR A 71 2.22 -0.85 -21.44
C THR A 71 1.79 0.44 -20.73
N PRO A 72 1.71 1.60 -21.43
CA PRO A 72 1.35 2.84 -20.76
C PRO A 72 -0.09 2.89 -20.27
N VAL A 73 -1.03 2.26 -21.01
CA VAL A 73 -2.46 2.21 -20.65
C VAL A 73 -2.63 1.48 -19.32
N ILE A 74 -1.97 0.34 -19.17
CA ILE A 74 -2.10 -0.45 -17.94
C ILE A 74 -1.36 0.22 -16.78
N GLY A 75 -0.22 0.87 -17.03
CA GLY A 75 0.48 1.69 -16.03
C GLY A 75 -0.41 2.81 -15.46
N ILE A 76 -1.21 3.47 -16.31
CA ILE A 76 -2.17 4.50 -15.88
C ILE A 76 -3.25 3.88 -14.99
N PHE A 77 -3.76 2.70 -15.35
CA PHE A 77 -4.76 2.01 -14.56
C PHE A 77 -4.24 1.61 -13.17
N ALA A 78 -3.03 1.05 -13.11
CA ALA A 78 -2.36 0.73 -11.85
C ALA A 78 -2.14 1.98 -10.98
N PHE A 79 -1.65 3.07 -11.58
CA PHE A 79 -1.49 4.36 -10.89
C PHE A 79 -2.82 4.86 -10.33
N LEU A 80 -3.91 4.82 -11.10
CA LEU A 80 -5.24 5.26 -10.65
C LEU A 80 -5.74 4.43 -9.47
N CYS A 81 -5.61 3.10 -9.52
CA CYS A 81 -5.99 2.22 -8.40
C CYS A 81 -5.21 2.57 -7.13
N ILE A 82 -3.89 2.75 -7.22
CA ILE A 82 -3.03 3.09 -6.08
C ILE A 82 -3.32 4.49 -5.56
N ALA A 83 -3.52 5.47 -6.44
CA ALA A 83 -3.85 6.83 -6.07
C ALA A 83 -5.22 6.92 -5.38
N LEU A 84 -6.22 6.19 -5.87
CA LEU A 84 -7.53 6.09 -5.22
C LEU A 84 -7.43 5.41 -3.86
N TYR A 85 -6.62 4.35 -3.75
CA TYR A 85 -6.32 3.70 -2.48
C TYR A 85 -5.71 4.69 -1.46
N LEU A 86 -4.60 5.35 -1.83
CA LEU A 86 -3.92 6.31 -0.95
C LEU A 86 -4.83 7.47 -0.57
N LYS A 87 -5.65 7.96 -1.51
CA LYS A 87 -6.62 9.03 -1.23
C LYS A 87 -7.62 8.63 -0.16
N ASN A 88 -8.11 7.39 -0.19
CA ASN A 88 -9.06 6.89 0.80
C ASN A 88 -8.39 6.67 2.16
N GLU A 89 -7.23 6.03 2.19
CA GLU A 89 -6.47 5.82 3.43
C GLU A 89 -6.04 7.13 4.11
N LEU A 90 -5.51 8.08 3.34
CA LEU A 90 -5.09 9.38 3.87
C LEU A 90 -6.28 10.25 4.32
N LYS A 91 -7.49 9.96 3.86
CA LYS A 91 -8.72 10.59 4.35
C LYS A 91 -9.08 10.04 5.73
N ASP A 92 -8.99 8.73 5.89
CA ASP A 92 -9.35 8.03 7.13
C ASP A 92 -8.27 8.23 8.22
N PHE A 93 -7.01 8.45 7.84
CA PHE A 93 -5.91 8.80 8.75
C PHE A 93 -6.21 10.02 9.65
N ALA A 94 -7.05 10.96 9.22
CA ALA A 94 -7.40 12.17 9.97
C ALA A 94 -8.70 12.05 10.80
N CYS A 95 -9.49 11.02 10.59
CA CYS A 95 -10.71 10.73 11.36
C CYS A 95 -10.43 9.54 12.28
N GLU A 96 -10.15 9.79 13.56
CA GLU A 96 -9.80 8.76 14.56
C GLU A 96 -10.89 7.69 14.81
N GLU A 97 -12.00 7.64 14.06
CA GLU A 97 -13.15 6.81 14.44
C GLU A 97 -14.11 6.46 13.29
N GLN A 98 -13.60 6.03 12.13
CA GLN A 98 -14.47 5.46 11.10
C GLN A 98 -14.11 4.01 10.81
N GLN A 99 -15.05 3.11 11.14
CA GLN A 99 -15.03 1.71 10.72
C GLN A 99 -14.92 1.67 9.19
N THR A 100 -13.75 1.31 8.68
CA THR A 100 -13.55 1.01 7.26
C THR A 100 -14.55 -0.04 6.82
N THR A 101 -15.40 0.27 5.85
CA THR A 101 -16.40 -0.66 5.35
C THR A 101 -15.71 -1.87 4.70
N GLN A 102 -16.32 -3.05 4.78
CA GLN A 102 -15.78 -4.30 4.21
C GLN A 102 -15.40 -4.16 2.72
N GLU A 103 -16.21 -3.44 1.94
CA GLU A 103 -15.96 -3.17 0.52
C GLU A 103 -14.72 -2.30 0.30
N GLN A 104 -14.51 -1.30 1.14
CA GLN A 104 -13.31 -0.45 1.08
C GLN A 104 -12.07 -1.29 1.36
N GLN A 105 -12.10 -2.18 2.37
CA GLN A 105 -11.00 -3.09 2.70
C GLN A 105 -10.70 -4.10 1.58
N LEU A 106 -11.71 -4.54 0.82
CA LEU A 106 -11.53 -5.43 -0.31
C LEU A 106 -10.85 -4.73 -1.49
N LEU A 107 -11.36 -3.56 -1.88
CA LEU A 107 -10.73 -2.71 -2.91
C LEU A 107 -9.32 -2.32 -2.52
N LEU A 108 -9.09 -2.07 -1.23
CA LEU A 108 -7.77 -1.86 -0.63
C LEU A 108 -6.83 -3.02 -0.91
N THR A 109 -7.31 -4.22 -0.61
CA THR A 109 -6.54 -5.46 -0.70
C THR A 109 -6.19 -5.73 -2.14
N CYS A 110 -7.17 -5.69 -3.03
CA CYS A 110 -6.95 -5.87 -4.45
C CYS A 110 -6.04 -4.80 -5.05
N GLY A 111 -6.20 -3.52 -4.67
CA GLY A 111 -5.38 -2.43 -5.18
C GLY A 111 -3.91 -2.60 -4.84
N VAL A 112 -3.59 -2.94 -3.58
CA VAL A 112 -2.20 -3.15 -3.16
C VAL A 112 -1.63 -4.45 -3.74
N ILE A 113 -2.42 -5.53 -3.81
CA ILE A 113 -2.00 -6.75 -4.49
C ILE A 113 -1.64 -6.42 -5.95
N LEU A 114 -2.52 -5.74 -6.67
CA LEU A 114 -2.30 -5.38 -8.07
C LEU A 114 -1.07 -4.49 -8.22
N ALA A 115 -0.85 -3.53 -7.31
CA ALA A 115 0.30 -2.64 -7.31
C ALA A 115 1.65 -3.37 -7.16
N VAL A 116 1.73 -4.30 -6.20
CA VAL A 116 2.96 -5.05 -5.93
C VAL A 116 3.19 -6.09 -7.04
N SER A 117 2.12 -6.76 -7.48
CA SER A 117 2.19 -7.74 -8.56
C SER A 117 2.44 -7.13 -9.94
N TRP A 118 2.21 -5.81 -10.09
CA TRP A 118 2.55 -5.07 -11.29
C TRP A 118 4.06 -5.07 -11.56
N ASP A 119 4.89 -5.00 -10.52
CA ASP A 119 6.35 -5.10 -10.71
C ASP A 119 6.73 -6.49 -11.22
N ALA A 120 6.15 -7.54 -10.64
CA ALA A 120 6.37 -8.93 -11.01
C ALA A 120 6.06 -9.24 -12.50
N LEU A 121 5.08 -8.55 -13.09
CA LEU A 121 4.74 -8.68 -14.51
C LEU A 121 5.94 -8.38 -15.43
N TRP A 122 6.81 -7.44 -15.04
CA TRP A 122 7.91 -6.93 -15.85
C TRP A 122 9.30 -7.33 -15.34
N SER A 123 9.44 -7.65 -14.04
CA SER A 123 10.70 -8.05 -13.40
C SER A 123 10.84 -9.56 -13.15
N GLY A 124 9.83 -10.36 -13.50
CA GLY A 124 9.73 -11.78 -13.18
C GLY A 124 10.56 -12.76 -14.05
N PRO A 125 10.39 -14.08 -13.82
CA PRO A 125 11.14 -15.16 -14.49
C PRO A 125 11.05 -15.16 -16.00
N ALA A 126 10.00 -14.53 -16.55
CA ALA A 126 9.80 -14.35 -17.99
C ALA A 126 11.00 -13.68 -18.66
N LYS A 127 11.54 -12.62 -18.05
CA LYS A 127 12.66 -11.86 -18.59
C LYS A 127 13.97 -12.66 -18.51
N SER A 128 14.18 -13.34 -17.40
CA SER A 128 15.37 -14.19 -17.19
C SER A 128 15.36 -15.43 -18.09
N ALA A 129 14.20 -16.04 -18.30
CA ALA A 129 14.02 -17.17 -19.21
C ALA A 129 14.34 -16.80 -20.66
N GLN A 130 14.01 -15.58 -21.09
CA GLN A 130 14.32 -15.06 -22.42
C GLN A 130 15.82 -14.81 -22.62
N VAL A 131 16.52 -14.35 -21.58
CA VAL A 131 17.98 -14.08 -21.66
C VAL A 131 18.80 -15.38 -21.64
N VAL A 132 18.37 -16.38 -20.85
CA VAL A 132 19.12 -17.63 -20.67
C VAL A 132 18.67 -18.72 -21.66
N GLY A 133 17.52 -18.57 -22.32
CA GLY A 133 17.03 -19.50 -23.34
C GLY A 133 16.57 -20.84 -22.76
N TRP A 134 15.78 -20.82 -21.68
CA TRP A 134 15.30 -22.04 -21.04
C TRP A 134 14.27 -22.80 -21.91
N PRO A 135 14.23 -24.14 -21.82
CA PRO A 135 13.13 -24.91 -22.39
C PRO A 135 11.80 -24.47 -21.79
N GLU A 136 10.73 -24.46 -22.58
CA GLU A 136 9.42 -23.96 -22.15
C GLU A 136 8.94 -24.59 -20.84
N SER A 137 9.11 -25.91 -20.68
CA SER A 137 8.72 -26.64 -19.46
C SER A 137 9.41 -26.11 -18.20
N TRP A 138 10.66 -25.67 -18.31
CA TRP A 138 11.41 -25.09 -17.20
C TRP A 138 10.94 -23.68 -16.88
N VAL A 139 10.53 -22.92 -17.90
CA VAL A 139 9.91 -21.60 -17.70
C VAL A 139 8.61 -21.74 -16.90
N TRP A 140 7.71 -22.64 -17.30
CA TRP A 140 6.46 -22.89 -16.57
C TRP A 140 6.70 -23.31 -15.12
N PHE A 141 7.68 -24.20 -14.90
CA PHE A 141 8.02 -24.65 -13.55
C PHE A 141 8.64 -23.55 -12.70
N SER A 142 9.40 -22.63 -13.30
CA SER A 142 9.98 -21.49 -12.59
C SER A 142 8.93 -20.56 -11.99
N PHE A 143 7.78 -20.36 -12.67
CA PHE A 143 6.68 -19.57 -12.13
C PHE A 143 6.09 -20.19 -10.87
N ALA A 144 5.94 -21.52 -10.85
CA ALA A 144 5.46 -22.23 -9.66
C ALA A 144 6.45 -22.09 -8.49
N ILE A 145 7.75 -22.23 -8.74
CA ILE A 145 8.78 -22.02 -7.71
C ILE A 145 8.70 -20.60 -7.15
N VAL A 146 8.62 -19.59 -8.03
CA VAL A 146 8.50 -18.18 -7.61
C VAL A 146 7.25 -17.95 -6.78
N GLY A 147 6.10 -18.49 -7.19
CA GLY A 147 4.86 -18.41 -6.42
C GLY A 147 4.99 -18.97 -5.00
N VAL A 148 5.66 -20.12 -4.86
CA VAL A 148 5.92 -20.74 -3.55
C VAL A 148 6.85 -19.87 -2.70
N VAL A 149 7.94 -19.35 -3.27
CA VAL A 149 8.88 -18.47 -2.54
C VAL A 149 8.17 -17.21 -2.07
N VAL A 150 7.37 -16.58 -2.93
CA VAL A 150 6.59 -15.38 -2.59
C VAL A 150 5.57 -15.67 -1.49
N ALA A 151 4.88 -16.82 -1.54
CA ALA A 151 3.95 -17.24 -0.49
C ALA A 151 4.66 -17.38 0.87
N LEU A 152 5.83 -18.02 0.89
CA LEU A 152 6.64 -18.19 2.10
C LEU A 152 7.11 -16.83 2.64
N LEU A 153 7.54 -15.91 1.77
CA LEU A 153 7.92 -14.55 2.17
C LEU A 153 6.74 -13.75 2.73
N ALA A 154 5.54 -13.86 2.13
CA ALA A 154 4.33 -13.23 2.66
C ALA A 154 3.96 -13.78 4.05
N ILE A 155 4.00 -15.10 4.23
CA ILE A 155 3.67 -15.73 5.52
C ILE A 155 4.70 -15.35 6.59
N THR A 156 6.00 -15.47 6.28
CA THR A 156 7.08 -15.18 7.23
C THR A 156 7.10 -13.70 7.63
N SER A 157 6.93 -12.78 6.69
CA SER A 157 6.81 -11.34 6.98
C SER A 157 5.59 -11.01 7.83
N LEU A 158 4.44 -11.66 7.57
CA LEU A 158 3.24 -11.49 8.40
C LEU A 158 3.45 -12.00 9.84
N LEU A 159 4.08 -13.16 10.00
CA LEU A 159 4.43 -13.70 11.31
C LEU A 159 5.40 -12.77 12.04
N LEU A 160 6.45 -12.32 11.34
CA LEU A 160 7.45 -11.41 11.90
C LEU A 160 6.81 -10.09 12.35
N ALA A 161 5.95 -9.50 11.54
CA ALA A 161 5.23 -8.28 11.88
C ALA A 161 4.33 -8.48 13.12
N ARG A 162 3.66 -9.62 13.23
CA ARG A 162 2.84 -9.96 14.42
C ARG A 162 3.67 -10.20 15.67
N HIS A 163 4.82 -10.85 15.54
CA HIS A 163 5.73 -11.08 16.66
C HIS A 163 6.33 -9.78 17.17
N LEU A 164 6.82 -8.92 16.26
CA LEU A 164 7.33 -7.60 16.59
C LEU A 164 6.23 -6.69 17.18
N GLY A 165 5.01 -6.75 16.63
CA GLY A 165 3.86 -6.03 17.18
C GLY A 165 3.46 -6.47 18.59
N LYS A 166 3.74 -7.72 18.99
CA LYS A 166 3.55 -8.21 20.38
C LYS A 166 4.69 -7.78 21.31
N LEU A 167 5.92 -7.71 20.81
CA LEU A 167 7.11 -7.26 21.55
C LEU A 167 7.08 -5.75 21.81
N VAL A 168 6.54 -4.98 20.85
CA VAL A 168 6.29 -3.54 20.98
C VAL A 168 4.97 -3.34 21.73
N ASN A 169 5.05 -3.52 23.06
CA ASN A 169 4.05 -3.24 24.10
C ASN A 169 2.58 -2.97 23.68
N PRO A 170 1.62 -3.86 24.00
CA PRO A 170 0.20 -3.70 23.66
C PRO A 170 -0.58 -2.68 24.52
N GLY A 171 0.08 -1.97 25.45
CA GLY A 171 -0.58 -1.10 26.45
C GLY A 171 -0.25 0.39 26.36
N LYS A 172 0.70 0.79 25.53
CA LYS A 172 0.98 2.22 25.28
C LYS A 172 0.62 2.49 23.83
N THR A 173 -0.39 3.32 23.60
CA THR A 173 -0.61 3.92 22.29
C THR A 173 0.76 4.37 21.76
N PRO A 174 1.21 3.90 20.58
CA PRO A 174 2.44 4.40 20.02
C PRO A 174 2.31 5.92 20.02
N GLY A 175 3.31 6.62 20.59
CA GLY A 175 3.27 8.07 20.61
C GLY A 175 2.95 8.57 19.21
N PHE A 176 2.14 9.62 19.10
CA PHE A 176 1.63 10.14 17.83
C PHE A 176 2.71 10.19 16.73
N ALA A 177 3.96 10.53 17.09
CA ALA A 177 5.12 10.52 16.20
C ALA A 177 5.52 9.13 15.66
N ALA A 178 5.51 8.07 16.47
CA ALA A 178 5.86 6.71 16.05
C ALA A 178 4.77 6.10 15.15
N GLY A 179 3.50 6.35 15.46
CA GLY A 179 2.37 5.98 14.59
C GLY A 179 2.45 6.70 13.25
N TRP A 180 2.71 8.01 13.28
CA TRP A 180 2.88 8.83 12.07
C TRP A 180 4.05 8.33 11.21
N LEU A 181 5.21 8.04 11.81
CA LEU A 181 6.39 7.57 11.08
C LEU A 181 6.14 6.22 10.40
N CYS A 182 5.50 5.28 11.10
CA CYS A 182 5.18 3.96 10.55
C CYS A 182 4.22 4.09 9.35
N SER A 183 3.15 4.88 9.49
CA SER A 183 2.22 5.16 8.41
C SER A 183 2.87 5.92 7.25
N ALA A 184 3.76 6.87 7.55
CA ALA A 184 4.51 7.62 6.55
C ALA A 184 5.38 6.69 5.70
N VAL A 185 6.10 5.76 6.32
CA VAL A 185 6.90 4.75 5.61
C VAL A 185 5.99 3.84 4.79
N GLN A 186 4.92 3.31 5.37
CA GLN A 186 3.96 2.45 4.67
C GLN A 186 3.38 3.12 3.42
N TYR A 187 2.80 4.31 3.57
CA TYR A 187 2.18 5.01 2.45
C TYR A 187 3.21 5.49 1.42
N THR A 188 4.44 5.79 1.85
CA THR A 188 5.55 6.09 0.91
C THR A 188 5.90 4.88 0.06
N VAL A 189 6.02 3.69 0.65
CA VAL A 189 6.30 2.47 -0.12
C VAL A 189 5.16 2.18 -1.11
N ILE A 190 3.91 2.34 -0.70
CA ILE A 190 2.77 2.11 -1.59
C ILE A 190 2.69 3.19 -2.69
N GLY A 191 2.94 4.45 -2.33
CA GLY A 191 3.03 5.55 -3.29
C GLY A 191 4.16 5.37 -4.28
N TYR A 192 5.27 4.76 -3.88
CA TYR A 192 6.39 4.46 -4.76
C TYR A 192 5.95 3.56 -5.90
N PHE A 193 5.18 2.50 -5.65
CA PHE A 193 4.62 1.66 -6.73
C PHE A 193 3.69 2.44 -7.66
N GLY A 194 2.92 3.39 -7.14
CA GLY A 194 2.08 4.27 -7.97
C GLY A 194 2.91 5.20 -8.87
N VAL A 195 3.91 5.87 -8.30
CA VAL A 195 4.81 6.76 -9.03
C VAL A 195 5.67 5.97 -10.04
N LEU A 196 6.13 4.78 -9.67
CA LEU A 196 6.81 3.84 -10.57
C LEU A 196 5.89 3.48 -11.75
N ALA A 197 4.62 3.17 -11.48
CA ALA A 197 3.64 2.86 -12.52
C ALA A 197 3.44 4.01 -13.52
N LEU A 198 3.29 5.23 -13.01
CA LEU A 198 3.10 6.41 -13.84
C LEU A 198 4.38 6.79 -14.60
N CYS A 199 5.50 6.95 -13.91
CA CYS A 199 6.72 7.50 -14.48
C CYS A 199 7.43 6.49 -15.39
N ARG A 200 7.68 5.26 -14.91
CA ARG A 200 8.45 4.28 -15.67
C ARG A 200 7.60 3.57 -16.72
N TYR A 201 6.38 3.17 -16.38
CA TYR A 201 5.57 2.36 -17.28
C TYR A 201 4.63 3.18 -18.18
N SER A 202 4.10 4.32 -17.73
CA SER A 202 3.25 5.18 -18.58
C SER A 202 3.99 6.25 -19.37
N LEU A 203 4.94 6.92 -18.72
CA LEU A 203 5.65 8.05 -19.32
C LEU A 203 7.02 7.68 -19.88
N ASN A 204 7.45 6.42 -19.70
CA ASN A 204 8.76 5.90 -20.13
C ASN A 204 9.94 6.79 -19.63
N LEU A 205 9.84 7.29 -18.40
CA LEU A 205 10.88 8.08 -17.75
C LEU A 205 11.89 7.14 -17.06
N ASP A 206 13.14 7.19 -17.51
CA ASP A 206 14.24 6.38 -16.97
C ASP A 206 14.83 6.95 -15.67
N TRP A 207 13.96 7.23 -14.71
CA TRP A 207 14.40 7.72 -13.41
C TRP A 207 15.01 6.61 -12.56
N SER A 208 15.97 6.99 -11.72
CA SER A 208 16.55 6.06 -10.75
C SER A 208 15.54 5.68 -9.68
N TRP A 209 15.60 4.45 -9.15
CA TRP A 209 14.65 3.96 -8.14
C TRP A 209 14.57 4.88 -6.90
N TRP A 210 15.71 5.44 -6.47
CA TRP A 210 15.78 6.34 -5.32
C TRP A 210 15.11 7.69 -5.59
N GLN A 211 15.09 8.17 -6.84
CA GLN A 211 14.41 9.41 -7.23
C GLN A 211 12.88 9.22 -7.16
N LEU A 212 12.39 8.08 -7.63
CA LEU A 212 10.97 7.72 -7.57
C LEU A 212 10.52 7.53 -6.11
N LEU A 213 11.35 6.89 -5.29
CA LEU A 213 11.11 6.73 -3.85
C LEU A 213 11.06 8.08 -3.15
N LEU A 214 12.01 8.98 -3.44
CA LEU A 214 12.06 10.31 -2.85
C LEU A 214 10.87 11.18 -3.29
N LEU A 215 10.49 11.13 -4.56
CA LEU A 215 9.29 11.79 -5.05
C LEU A 215 8.04 11.28 -4.32
N SER A 216 7.89 9.97 -4.19
CA SER A 216 6.77 9.39 -3.45
C SER A 216 6.78 9.83 -1.98
N ALA A 217 7.93 9.80 -1.32
CA ALA A 217 8.09 10.23 0.06
C ALA A 217 7.64 11.68 0.22
N VAL A 218 8.11 12.58 -0.65
CA VAL A 218 7.74 14.00 -0.61
C VAL A 218 6.23 14.18 -0.80
N VAL A 219 5.64 13.56 -1.82
CA VAL A 219 4.22 13.71 -2.13
C VAL A 219 3.34 13.17 -0.99
N VAL A 220 3.59 11.94 -0.53
CA VAL A 220 2.81 11.30 0.52
C VAL A 220 2.93 12.06 1.84
N ASN A 221 4.15 12.40 2.27
CA ASN A 221 4.36 13.12 3.52
C ASN A 221 3.79 14.54 3.48
N ALA A 222 3.88 15.24 2.34
CA ALA A 222 3.25 16.54 2.17
C ALA A 222 1.72 16.45 2.32
N VAL A 223 1.08 15.46 1.70
CA VAL A 223 -0.36 15.24 1.83
C VAL A 223 -0.73 14.91 3.28
N MET A 224 0.00 14.02 3.94
CA MET A 224 -0.21 13.71 5.36
C MET A 224 -0.09 14.96 6.25
N TYR A 225 0.94 15.77 6.03
CA TYR A 225 1.18 16.99 6.80
C TYR A 225 0.06 18.02 6.60
N LEU A 226 -0.37 18.26 5.36
CA LEU A 226 -1.49 19.16 5.04
C LEU A 226 -2.80 18.71 5.70
N ARG A 227 -3.05 17.40 5.77
CA ARG A 227 -4.23 16.84 6.45
C ARG A 227 -4.19 17.08 7.96
N LEU A 228 -3.04 16.90 8.59
CA LEU A 228 -2.84 17.19 10.01
C LEU A 228 -3.07 18.68 10.35
N LEU A 229 -2.56 19.58 9.49
CA LEU A 229 -2.80 21.01 9.63
C LEU A 229 -4.29 21.35 9.54
N LYS A 230 -4.99 20.78 8.54
CA LYS A 230 -6.43 20.97 8.36
C LYS A 230 -7.23 20.49 9.57
N GLN A 231 -6.92 19.30 10.09
CA GLN A 231 -7.57 18.76 11.29
C GLN A 231 -7.31 19.63 12.53
N SER A 232 -6.08 20.13 12.68
CA SER A 232 -5.71 21.03 13.79
C SER A 232 -6.44 22.38 13.69
N ALA A 233 -6.76 22.84 12.49
CA ALA A 233 -7.59 24.02 12.26
C ALA A 233 -9.07 23.74 12.58
N ASP A 234 -9.62 22.60 12.12
CA ASP A 234 -11.01 22.20 12.35
C ASP A 234 -11.31 21.95 13.84
N LYS A 235 -10.41 21.29 14.57
CA LYS A 235 -10.51 21.11 16.03
C LYS A 235 -10.56 22.47 16.75
N ARG A 236 -9.69 23.42 16.39
CA ARG A 236 -9.69 24.79 16.96
C ARG A 236 -11.00 25.56 16.66
N CYS A 237 -11.57 25.42 15.47
CA CYS A 237 -12.85 26.04 15.11
C CYS A 237 -14.04 25.46 15.89
N ARG A 238 -14.09 24.13 16.07
CA ARG A 238 -15.14 23.48 16.88
C ARG A 238 -15.06 23.88 18.35
N GLN A 239 -13.85 23.96 18.90
CA GLN A 239 -13.64 24.36 20.29
C GLN A 239 -14.05 25.83 20.53
N LYS A 240 -13.75 26.74 19.59
CA LYS A 240 -14.24 28.12 19.64
C LYS A 240 -15.78 28.19 19.58
N LYS A 241 -16.45 27.39 18.75
CA LYS A 241 -17.92 27.32 18.71
C LYS A 241 -18.53 26.83 20.04
N HIS A 242 -17.95 25.80 20.66
CA HIS A 242 -18.41 25.31 21.97
C HIS A 242 -18.21 26.35 23.08
N HIS A 243 -17.11 27.11 23.06
CA HIS A 243 -16.90 28.18 24.02
C HIS A 243 -17.90 29.32 23.86
N VAL A 244 -18.18 29.78 22.62
CA VAL A 244 -19.14 30.86 22.36
C VAL A 244 -20.59 30.42 22.67
N GLY A 245 -20.95 29.16 22.43
CA GLY A 245 -22.26 28.62 22.81
C GLY A 245 -22.51 28.61 24.31
N ARG A 246 -21.45 28.48 25.13
CA ARG A 246 -21.56 28.43 26.60
C ARG A 246 -21.81 29.80 27.25
N TYR A 247 -21.57 30.91 26.53
CA TYR A 247 -21.86 32.27 27.01
C TYR A 247 -23.26 32.78 26.60
N ARG A 248 -24.06 31.98 25.88
CA ARG A 248 -25.39 32.40 25.41
C ARG A 248 -26.52 32.19 26.43
N HIS A 249 -26.23 31.57 27.57
CA HIS A 249 -27.14 31.51 28.73
C HIS A 249 -26.72 32.52 29.79
N TRP A 250 -26.84 33.81 29.46
CA TRP A 250 -26.93 34.84 30.49
C TRP A 250 -28.41 34.90 30.93
N PRO A 251 -28.74 34.68 32.20
CA PRO A 251 -30.12 34.81 32.66
C PRO A 251 -30.50 36.29 32.61
N SER A 252 -31.27 36.68 31.61
CA SER A 252 -31.96 37.96 31.53
C SER A 252 -33.16 37.96 32.48
N ALA A 253 -32.90 37.80 33.77
CA ALA A 253 -33.85 38.00 34.85
C ALA A 253 -33.26 39.03 35.81
N ILE A 254 -33.46 40.30 35.48
CA ILE A 254 -33.36 41.39 36.44
C ILE A 254 -34.62 41.28 37.31
N PRO A 255 -34.53 41.01 38.62
CA PRO A 255 -35.70 41.08 39.49
C PRO A 255 -36.07 42.55 39.63
N ALA A 256 -37.17 42.94 38.98
CA ALA A 256 -37.81 44.23 39.17
C ALA A 256 -38.69 44.14 40.43
N ASP A 257 -38.11 44.39 41.59
CA ASP A 257 -38.86 44.72 42.80
C ASP A 257 -37.94 45.48 43.77
N MET A 258 -37.98 46.81 43.71
CA MET A 258 -37.52 47.67 44.80
C MET A 258 -38.69 48.55 45.26
N PRO A 259 -39.14 48.45 46.52
CA PRO A 259 -40.17 49.31 47.05
C PRO A 259 -39.60 50.71 47.31
N VAL A 260 -40.24 51.71 46.72
CA VAL A 260 -40.04 53.13 47.03
C VAL A 260 -40.77 53.41 48.35
N ASN A 261 -40.02 53.57 49.44
CA ASN A 261 -40.55 54.12 50.69
C ASN A 261 -40.70 55.63 50.55
N ARG A 262 -41.93 56.13 50.73
CA ARG A 262 -42.25 57.52 51.11
C ARG A 262 -42.83 57.51 52.51
#